data_AF-A0A7V6YE16-F1
#
_entry.id   AF-A0A7V6YE16-F1
#
_cell.length_a   1.000
_cell.length_b   1.000
_cell.length_c   1.000
_cell.angle_alpha   90.00
_cell.angle_beta   90.00
_cell.angle_gamma   90.00
#
_symmetry.space_group_name_H-M   'P 1'
#
loop_
_entity.id
_entity.type
_entity.pdbx_description
1 polymer ?
#
loop_
_entity_poly.entity_id
_entity_poly.type
_entity_poly.pdbx_seq_one_letter_code
_entity_poly.pdbx_strand_id
1 'polypeptide(L)'
;MSTEGEKAGVRWRRVLSAKFLGIVLVETLIAGFVICCQDTKWYWWTGLAMYIFSFLAAWTIGLYLLVFPVVLWLLALARSLGWITRAWHYVPVIILGLTVWYLSVMYVDDAWLFLPFMPLVWLLS
;
A
#
# COMPACT_ATOMS: atom_id res chain seq x y z
N MET A 1 -25.89 30.70 -16.00
CA MET A 1 -26.00 29.24 -16.22
C MET A 1 -24.69 28.47 -15.91
N SER A 2 -23.77 29.03 -15.12
CA SER A 2 -22.43 28.45 -14.81
C SER A 2 -22.32 27.81 -13.42
N THR A 3 -23.34 27.95 -12.57
CA THR A 3 -23.27 27.60 -11.14
C THR A 3 -23.60 26.14 -10.82
N GLU A 4 -24.28 25.42 -11.72
CA GLU A 4 -24.60 24.00 -11.50
C GLU A 4 -23.45 23.06 -11.87
N GLY A 5 -22.69 23.36 -12.93
CA GLY A 5 -21.51 22.59 -13.33
C GLY A 5 -20.40 22.61 -12.28
N GLU A 6 -20.18 23.76 -11.64
CA GLU A 6 -19.18 23.92 -10.57
C GLU A 6 -19.57 23.13 -9.31
N LYS A 7 -20.84 23.19 -8.90
CA LYS A 7 -21.36 22.41 -7.75
C LYS A 7 -21.28 20.90 -8.00
N ALA A 8 -21.54 20.46 -9.23
CA ALA A 8 -21.40 19.05 -9.61
C ALA A 8 -19.94 18.58 -9.51
N GLY A 9 -18.98 19.34 -10.04
CA GLY A 9 -17.56 19.01 -9.98
C GLY A 9 -17.00 18.96 -8.54
N VAL A 10 -17.42 19.89 -7.68
CA VAL A 10 -17.03 19.89 -6.25
C VAL A 10 -17.63 18.69 -5.51
N ARG A 11 -18.86 18.28 -5.84
CA ARG A 11 -19.50 17.09 -5.23
C ARG A 11 -18.75 15.81 -5.61
N TRP A 12 -18.43 15.63 -6.89
CA TRP A 12 -17.70 14.44 -7.35
C TRP A 12 -16.30 14.33 -6.74
N ARG A 13 -15.56 15.45 -6.65
CA ARG A 13 -14.25 15.46 -5.98
C ARG A 13 -14.33 15.04 -4.51
N ARG A 14 -15.35 15.50 -3.78
CA ARG A 14 -15.55 15.11 -2.36
C ARG A 14 -15.90 13.63 -2.18
N VAL A 15 -16.71 13.08 -3.08
CA VAL A 15 -17.06 11.65 -3.01
C VAL A 15 -15.85 10.78 -3.33
N LEU A 16 -15.04 11.16 -4.32
CA LEU A 16 -13.79 10.45 -4.64
C LEU A 16 -12.78 10.50 -3.49
N SER A 17 -12.57 11.68 -2.89
CA SER A 17 -11.62 11.81 -1.78
C SER A 17 -12.09 11.09 -0.51
N ALA A 18 -13.39 11.06 -0.22
CA ALA A 18 -13.93 10.31 0.91
C ALA A 18 -13.74 8.79 0.74
N LYS A 19 -13.98 8.25 -0.46
CA LYS A 19 -13.74 6.82 -0.75
C LYS A 19 -12.26 6.46 -0.62
N PHE A 20 -11.37 7.33 -1.12
CA PHE A 20 -9.92 7.18 -0.99
C PHE A 20 -9.47 7.12 0.47
N LEU A 21 -9.88 8.11 1.28
CA LEU A 21 -9.58 8.15 2.71
C LEU A 21 -10.08 6.91 3.44
N GLY A 22 -11.27 6.41 3.10
CA GLY A 22 -11.83 5.20 3.70
C GLY A 22 -10.95 3.96 3.49
N ILE A 23 -10.48 3.73 2.25
CA ILE A 23 -9.64 2.58 1.93
C ILE A 23 -8.30 2.66 2.65
N VAL A 24 -7.63 3.82 2.58
CA VAL A 24 -6.34 4.05 3.24
C VAL A 24 -6.47 3.88 4.76
N LEU A 25 -7.56 4.35 5.36
CA LEU A 25 -7.81 4.19 6.78
C LEU A 25 -7.93 2.70 7.17
N VAL A 26 -8.71 1.92 6.41
CA VAL A 26 -8.89 0.48 6.67
C VAL A 26 -7.55 -0.26 6.60
N GLU A 27 -6.75 -0.01 5.56
CA GLU A 27 -5.42 -0.63 5.46
C GLU A 27 -4.49 -0.22 6.60
N THR A 28 -4.51 1.05 6.99
CA THR A 28 -3.70 1.54 8.12
C THR A 28 -4.10 0.86 9.43
N LEU A 29 -5.40 0.63 9.65
CA LEU A 29 -5.89 -0.08 10.84
C LEU A 29 -5.45 -1.55 10.84
N ILE A 30 -5.51 -2.22 9.68
CA ILE A 30 -5.07 -3.62 9.55
C ILE A 30 -3.55 -3.72 9.79
N ALA A 31 -2.75 -2.83 9.18
CA ALA A 31 -1.30 -2.79 9.38
C ALA A 31 -0.96 -2.50 10.85
N GLY A 32 -1.64 -1.54 11.48
CA GLY A 32 -1.47 -1.24 12.90
C GLY A 32 -1.80 -2.43 13.81
N PHE A 33 -2.90 -3.13 13.53
CA PHE A 33 -3.28 -4.34 14.27
C PHE A 33 -2.19 -5.42 14.19
N VAL A 34 -1.63 -5.66 13.01
CA VAL A 34 -0.56 -6.66 12.80
C VAL A 34 0.73 -6.26 13.49
N ILE A 35 1.06 -4.96 13.49
CA ILE A 35 2.21 -4.44 14.25
C ILE A 35 2.04 -4.73 15.74
N CYS A 36 0.83 -4.56 16.28
CA CYS A 36 0.50 -4.87 17.68
C CYS A 36 0.61 -6.37 17.99
N CYS A 37 0.27 -7.26 17.05
CA CYS A 37 0.35 -8.70 17.25
C CYS A 37 1.79 -9.26 17.34
N GLN A 38 2.81 -8.49 16.94
CA GLN A 38 4.25 -8.78 17.08
C GLN A 38 4.80 -10.10 16.52
N ASP A 39 3.98 -10.93 15.88
CA ASP A 39 4.38 -12.21 15.28
C ASP A 39 4.78 -12.02 13.80
N THR A 40 6.03 -12.39 13.50
CA THR A 40 6.66 -12.27 12.18
C THR A 40 5.83 -12.89 11.05
N LYS A 41 5.11 -13.99 11.31
CA LYS A 41 4.31 -14.68 10.29
C LYS A 41 3.18 -13.80 9.77
N TRP A 42 2.57 -13.00 10.65
CA TRP A 42 1.46 -12.14 10.27
C TRP A 42 1.90 -10.98 9.38
N TYR A 43 3.11 -10.44 9.57
CA TYR A 43 3.64 -9.41 8.67
C TYR A 43 3.76 -9.91 7.22
N TRP A 44 4.21 -11.16 7.03
CA TRP A 44 4.31 -11.77 5.70
C TRP A 44 2.95 -11.97 5.06
N TRP A 45 2.01 -12.60 5.77
CA TRP A 45 0.67 -12.89 5.25
C TRP A 45 -0.14 -11.61 5.00
N THR A 46 -0.07 -10.63 5.90
CA THR A 46 -0.77 -9.36 5.72
C THR A 46 -0.15 -8.54 4.59
N GLY A 47 1.19 -8.49 4.49
CA GLY A 47 1.86 -7.85 3.36
C GLY A 47 1.44 -8.50 2.02
N LEU A 48 1.35 -9.82 1.96
CA LEU A 48 0.88 -10.53 0.77
C LEU A 48 -0.58 -10.20 0.43
N ALA A 49 -1.47 -10.21 1.43
CA ALA A 49 -2.87 -9.87 1.23
C ALA A 49 -3.03 -8.43 0.74
N MET A 50 -2.34 -7.46 1.37
CA MET A 50 -2.34 -6.06 0.96
C MET A 50 -1.75 -5.84 -0.43
N TYR A 51 -0.74 -6.61 -0.81
CA TYR A 51 -0.20 -6.58 -2.16
C TYR A 51 -1.23 -7.05 -3.20
N ILE A 52 -1.98 -8.12 -2.91
CA ILE A 52 -3.07 -8.59 -3.79
C ILE A 52 -4.17 -7.54 -3.90
N PHE A 53 -4.56 -6.90 -2.79
CA PHE A 53 -5.53 -5.79 -2.80
C PHE A 53 -5.03 -4.58 -3.60
N SER A 54 -3.77 -4.20 -3.41
CA SER A 54 -3.10 -3.15 -4.19
C SER A 54 -3.11 -3.49 -5.69
N PHE A 55 -2.83 -4.75 -6.07
CA PHE A 55 -2.91 -5.20 -7.46
C PHE A 55 -4.34 -5.13 -8.02
N LEU A 56 -5.35 -5.59 -7.28
CA LEU A 56 -6.75 -5.47 -7.69
C LEU A 56 -7.19 -4.00 -7.84
N ALA A 57 -6.56 -3.10 -7.08
CA ALA A 57 -6.78 -1.65 -7.15
C ALA A 57 -5.84 -0.93 -8.15
N ALA A 58 -4.95 -1.64 -8.86
CA ALA A 58 -3.90 -1.07 -9.71
C ALA A 58 -4.44 -0.17 -10.82
N TRP A 59 -5.65 -0.45 -11.30
CA TRP A 59 -6.31 0.35 -12.34
C TRP A 59 -6.69 1.77 -11.90
N THR A 60 -6.64 2.06 -10.59
CA THR A 60 -7.03 3.35 -10.05
C THR A 60 -5.98 3.92 -9.11
N ILE A 61 -5.63 3.20 -8.05
CA ILE A 61 -4.89 3.71 -6.88
C ILE A 61 -3.83 2.71 -6.38
N GLY A 62 -3.73 1.52 -6.98
CA GLY A 62 -2.93 0.40 -6.46
C GLY A 62 -1.46 0.74 -6.18
N LEU A 63 -0.83 1.57 -7.01
CA LEU A 63 0.55 2.05 -6.79
C LEU A 63 0.74 2.76 -5.43
N TYR A 64 -0.24 3.53 -4.99
CA TYR A 64 -0.18 4.20 -3.69
C TYR A 64 -0.41 3.22 -2.53
N LEU A 65 -1.27 2.22 -2.73
CA LEU A 65 -1.54 1.17 -1.74
C LEU A 65 -0.34 0.23 -1.58
N LEU A 66 0.56 0.20 -2.56
CA LEU A 66 1.76 -0.63 -2.57
C LEU A 66 2.79 -0.22 -1.49
N VAL A 67 2.62 0.96 -0.87
CA VAL A 67 3.43 1.39 0.26
C VAL A 67 3.31 0.47 1.47
N PHE A 68 2.10 -0.02 1.76
CA PHE A 68 1.83 -0.87 2.91
C PHE A 68 2.50 -2.25 2.81
N PRO A 69 2.37 -3.02 1.71
CA PRO A 69 3.05 -4.30 1.59
C PRO A 69 4.57 -4.15 1.60
N VAL A 70 5.13 -3.10 0.97
CA VAL A 70 6.58 -2.85 0.99
C VAL A 70 7.06 -2.60 2.43
N VAL A 71 6.39 -1.72 3.18
CA VAL A 71 6.74 -1.42 4.56
C VAL A 71 6.59 -2.66 5.47
N LEU A 72 5.49 -3.42 5.32
CA LEU A 72 5.25 -4.64 6.10
C LEU A 72 6.27 -5.73 5.81
N TRP A 73 6.65 -5.94 4.56
CA TRP A 73 7.69 -6.91 4.20
C TRP A 73 9.07 -6.48 4.68
N LEU A 74 9.39 -5.17 4.63
CA LEU A 74 10.64 -4.68 5.18
C LEU A 74 10.70 -4.86 6.70
N LEU A 75 9.58 -4.62 7.39
CA LEU A 75 9.41 -4.91 8.81
C LEU A 75 9.55 -6.40 9.10
N ALA A 76 8.92 -7.26 8.29
CA ALA A 76 9.01 -8.71 8.42
C ALA A 76 10.47 -9.19 8.25
N LEU A 77 11.19 -8.65 7.27
CA LEU A 77 12.60 -8.92 7.03
C LEU A 77 13.46 -8.46 8.20
N ALA A 78 13.35 -7.19 8.61
CA ALA A 78 14.12 -6.64 9.73
C ALA A 78 13.84 -7.39 11.05
N ARG A 79 12.60 -7.87 11.26
CA ARG A 79 12.23 -8.73 12.40
C ARG A 79 12.86 -10.12 12.27
N SER A 80 12.82 -10.73 11.08
CA SER A 80 13.40 -12.06 10.81
C SER A 80 14.94 -12.07 10.95
N LEU A 81 15.59 -10.94 10.64
CA LEU A 81 17.02 -10.73 10.83
C LEU A 81 17.39 -10.35 12.27
N GLY A 82 16.40 -10.21 13.17
CA GLY A 82 16.63 -9.84 14.56
C GLY A 82 17.03 -8.38 14.78
N TRP A 83 16.90 -7.49 13.78
CA TRP A 83 17.24 -6.07 13.90
C TRP A 83 16.26 -5.30 14.80
N ILE A 84 15.01 -5.76 14.89
CA ILE A 84 13.94 -5.11 15.67
C ILE A 84 13.82 -5.72 17.07
N THR A 85 14.70 -5.31 17.98
CA THR A 85 14.66 -5.69 19.40
C THR A 85 13.86 -4.72 20.27
N ARG A 86 13.68 -3.46 19.85
CA ARG A 86 12.98 -2.41 20.60
C ARG A 86 11.95 -1.68 19.73
N ALA A 87 10.94 -1.09 20.37
CA ALA A 87 9.88 -0.31 19.70
C ALA A 87 10.41 0.86 18.85
N TRP A 88 11.55 1.44 19.23
CA TRP A 88 12.17 2.53 18.47
C TRP A 88 12.83 2.09 17.16
N HIS A 89 13.16 0.80 16.99
CA HIS A 89 13.77 0.30 15.76
C HIS A 89 12.76 0.18 14.61
N TYR A 90 11.46 0.25 14.89
CA TYR A 90 10.42 0.26 13.87
C TYR A 90 10.48 1.53 13.02
N VAL A 91 10.79 2.69 13.64
CA VAL A 91 10.83 3.99 12.96
C VAL A 91 11.81 4.02 11.78
N PRO A 92 13.11 3.67 11.94
CA PRO A 92 14.04 3.68 10.81
C PRO A 92 13.69 2.66 9.74
N VAL A 93 13.11 1.51 10.10
CA VAL A 93 12.67 0.49 9.14
C VAL A 93 11.48 0.98 8.32
N ILE A 94 10.53 1.68 8.94
CA ILE A 94 9.40 2.30 8.23
C ILE A 94 9.90 3.38 7.26
N ILE A 95 10.84 4.23 7.69
CA ILE A 95 11.45 5.27 6.82
C ILE A 95 12.16 4.60 5.63
N LEU A 96 12.90 3.53 5.87
CA LEU A 96 13.52 2.73 4.80
C LEU A 96 12.48 2.14 3.85
N GLY A 97 11.37 1.60 4.37
CA GLY A 97 10.28 1.05 3.56
C GLY A 97 9.62 2.11 2.67
N LEU A 98 9.37 3.31 3.22
CA LEU A 98 8.87 4.46 2.46
C LEU A 98 9.86 4.90 1.37
N THR A 99 11.15 4.90 1.69
CA THR A 99 12.21 5.25 0.74
C THR A 99 12.26 4.24 -0.41
N VAL A 100 12.23 2.94 -0.09
CA VAL A 100 12.20 1.86 -1.08
C VAL A 100 10.95 1.97 -1.95
N TRP A 101 9.77 2.17 -1.36
CA TRP A 101 8.53 2.37 -2.11
C TRP A 101 8.62 3.58 -3.05
N TYR A 102 9.10 4.73 -2.57
CA TYR A 102 9.23 5.94 -3.37
C TYR A 102 10.17 5.73 -4.56
N LEU A 103 11.33 5.08 -4.34
CA LEU A 103 12.26 4.73 -5.40
C LEU A 103 11.62 3.77 -6.40
N SER A 104 10.87 2.77 -5.94
CA SER A 104 10.15 1.86 -6.82
C SER A 104 9.17 2.61 -7.71
N VAL A 105 8.35 3.52 -7.18
CA VAL A 105 7.38 4.29 -7.98
C VAL A 105 8.07 5.24 -8.97
N MET A 106 9.24 5.79 -8.63
CA MET A 106 9.97 6.72 -9.50
C MET A 106 10.71 6.03 -10.65
N TYR A 107 11.30 4.86 -10.38
CA TYR A 107 12.26 4.22 -11.30
C TYR A 107 11.75 2.91 -11.90
N VAL A 108 10.77 2.26 -11.28
CA VAL A 108 10.21 1.00 -11.75
C VAL A 108 8.87 1.29 -12.40
N ASP A 109 8.75 0.87 -13.66
CA ASP A 109 7.51 0.95 -14.41
C ASP A 109 6.41 0.13 -13.68
N ASP A 110 5.21 0.69 -13.61
CA ASP A 110 4.01 0.12 -12.98
C ASP A 110 3.81 -1.35 -13.35
N ALA A 111 4.13 -1.71 -14.60
CA ALA A 111 3.98 -3.07 -15.11
C ALA A 111 4.95 -4.07 -14.44
N TRP A 112 6.15 -3.63 -14.05
CA TRP A 112 7.15 -4.44 -13.37
C TRP A 112 6.89 -4.56 -11.87
N LEU A 113 6.21 -3.59 -11.26
CA LEU A 113 5.79 -3.63 -9.86
C LEU A 113 4.76 -4.73 -9.56
N PHE A 114 4.03 -5.19 -10.59
CA PHE A 114 3.02 -6.25 -10.49
C PHE A 114 3.41 -7.55 -11.22
N LEU A 115 4.71 -7.78 -11.41
CA LEU A 115 5.28 -8.86 -12.23
C LEU A 115 4.68 -10.28 -12.06
N PRO A 116 4.32 -10.78 -10.86
CA PRO A 116 3.71 -12.11 -10.78
C PRO A 116 2.34 -12.22 -11.46
N PHE A 117 1.65 -11.11 -11.71
CA PHE A 117 0.31 -11.09 -12.31
C PHE A 117 0.29 -10.59 -13.77
N MET A 118 1.44 -10.18 -14.30
CA MET A 118 1.58 -9.75 -15.71
C MET A 118 1.01 -10.77 -16.72
N PRO A 119 1.26 -12.09 -16.58
CA PRO A 119 0.69 -13.10 -17.49
C PRO A 119 -0.84 -13.14 -17.47
N LEU A 120 -1.45 -12.80 -16.32
CA LEU A 120 -2.90 -12.83 -16.14
C LEU A 120 -3.57 -11.62 -16.80
N VAL A 121 -2.90 -10.47 -16.77
CA VAL A 121 -3.34 -9.25 -17.47
C VAL A 121 -3.33 -9.47 -18.99
N TRP A 122 -2.27 -10.08 -19.53
CA TRP A 122 -2.17 -10.44 -20.94
C TRP A 122 -3.25 -11.42 -21.42
N LEU A 123 -3.80 -12.25 -20.52
CA LEU A 123 -4.88 -13.19 -20.83
C LEU A 123 -6.26 -12.52 -20.82
N LEU A 124 -6.41 -11.39 -20.10
CA LEU A 124 -7.69 -10.69 -19.89
C LEU A 124 -7.87 -9.44 -20.77
N SER A 125 -6.80 -8.99 -21.45
CA SER A 125 -6.80 -7.87 -22.42
C SER A 125 -7.02 -8.36 -23.84
#